data_AF-A0A959CY22-F1
#
_entry.id   AF-A0A959CY22-F1
#
_cell.length_a   1.000
_cell.length_b   1.000
_cell.length_c   1.000
_cell.angle_alpha   90.00
_cell.angle_beta   90.00
_cell.angle_gamma   90.00
#
_symmetry.space_group_name_H-M   'P 1'
#
loop_
_entity.id
_entity.type
_entity.pdbx_description
1 polymer ?
#
loop_
_entity_poly.entity_id
_entity_poly.type
_entity_poly.pdbx_seq_one_letter_code
_entity_poly.pdbx_strand_id
1 'polypeptide(L)'
;MARTLRIFWLLLFCSGLYAQPVRFDQLNVEHGLSQNTVNCIIKDSRGYLWIGTNDGLNRYDGYQFAVFRHLKQDSSSLSDNKVYALLEDRAGRLWVGTKNGLNRYDRNKGCFMRFGGLHGRPAGLKDHFIRSIY
;
A
#
# COMPACT_ATOMS: atom_id res chain seq x y z
N MET A 1 60.56 33.11 -20.65
CA MET A 1 59.42 33.14 -19.72
C MET A 1 58.69 31.81 -19.79
N ALA A 2 58.93 30.95 -18.80
CA ALA A 2 58.35 29.62 -18.70
C ALA A 2 56.91 29.71 -18.17
N ARG A 3 55.95 29.09 -18.85
CA ARG A 3 54.59 28.85 -18.34
C ARG A 3 54.37 27.34 -18.21
N THR A 4 54.87 26.83 -17.09
CA THR A 4 54.30 25.82 -16.20
C THR A 4 53.27 24.82 -16.75
N LEU A 5 53.81 23.62 -16.99
CA LEU A 5 53.23 22.28 -16.88
C LEU A 5 52.23 22.11 -15.72
N ARG A 6 50.95 21.85 -16.00
CA ARG A 6 49.97 21.23 -15.07
C ARG A 6 48.87 20.47 -15.83
N ILE A 7 49.21 19.32 -16.41
CA ILE A 7 48.22 18.31 -16.90
C ILE A 7 48.48 16.97 -16.19
N PHE A 8 48.73 17.02 -14.88
CA PHE A 8 49.04 15.83 -14.08
C PHE A 8 48.21 15.82 -12.80
N TRP A 9 46.88 15.69 -12.95
CA TRP A 9 45.94 15.27 -11.88
C TRP A 9 44.62 14.74 -12.49
N LEU A 10 44.71 13.93 -13.54
CA LEU A 10 43.59 13.10 -14.03
C LEU A 10 43.82 11.63 -13.65
N LEU A 11 44.21 11.41 -12.40
CA LEU A 11 44.11 10.10 -11.76
C LEU A 11 43.24 10.23 -10.52
N LEU A 12 42.17 9.44 -10.52
CA LEU A 12 41.50 8.92 -9.34
C LEU A 12 40.60 9.90 -8.56
N PHE A 13 39.58 10.42 -9.23
CA PHE A 13 38.25 10.38 -8.59
C PHE A 13 37.54 9.14 -9.10
N CYS A 14 38.05 7.98 -8.69
CA CYS A 14 37.18 6.83 -8.52
C CYS A 14 36.26 7.23 -7.36
N SER A 15 35.16 7.90 -7.69
CA SER A 15 34.10 8.18 -6.73
C SER A 15 33.69 6.83 -6.18
N GLY A 16 34.12 6.55 -4.94
CA GLY A 16 33.78 5.33 -4.26
C GLY A 16 32.28 5.11 -4.39
N LEU A 17 31.89 3.91 -4.81
CA LEU A 17 30.54 3.42 -4.65
C LEU A 17 30.26 3.32 -3.15
N TYR A 18 29.94 4.46 -2.53
CA TYR A 18 29.32 4.47 -1.22
C TYR A 18 27.90 3.99 -1.44
N ALA A 19 27.63 2.74 -1.04
CA ALA A 19 26.27 2.29 -0.86
C ALA A 19 25.62 3.25 0.15
N GLN A 20 24.56 3.95 -0.28
CA GLN A 20 23.79 4.74 0.67
C GLN A 20 23.25 3.79 1.74
N PRO A 21 23.41 4.13 3.04
CA PRO A 21 22.83 3.31 4.09
C PRO A 21 21.33 3.25 3.87
N VAL A 22 20.76 2.04 3.92
CA VAL A 22 19.31 1.87 3.85
C VAL A 22 18.71 2.56 5.07
N ARG A 23 18.00 3.65 4.83
CA ARG A 23 17.24 4.36 5.86
C ARG A 23 15.85 3.76 5.92
N PHE A 24 15.47 3.28 7.10
CA PHE A 24 14.10 2.83 7.36
C PHE A 24 13.38 3.93 8.15
N ASP A 25 12.37 4.53 7.54
CA ASP A 25 11.44 5.39 8.26
C ASP A 25 10.29 4.50 8.78
N GLN A 26 9.91 4.69 10.05
CA GLN A 26 8.84 3.93 10.68
C GLN A 26 7.52 4.69 10.56
N LEU A 27 6.52 4.06 9.95
CA LEU A 27 5.15 4.57 9.92
C LEU A 27 4.28 3.69 10.84
N ASN A 28 3.80 4.28 11.94
CA ASN A 28 3.04 3.59 12.99
C ASN A 28 1.79 4.41 13.39
N VAL A 29 1.13 4.04 14.48
CA VAL A 29 -0.10 4.72 14.95
C VAL A 29 0.10 6.21 15.21
N GLU A 30 1.27 6.63 15.72
CA GLU A 30 1.59 8.04 15.95
C GLU A 30 1.63 8.85 14.65
N HIS A 31 1.87 8.17 13.53
CA HIS A 31 1.91 8.77 12.21
C HIS A 31 0.56 8.68 11.48
N GLY A 32 -0.47 8.08 12.09
CA GLY A 32 -1.84 8.01 11.56
C GLY A 32 -2.29 6.62 11.09
N LEU A 33 -1.46 5.58 11.23
CA LEU A 33 -1.87 4.20 10.94
C LEU A 33 -2.94 3.73 11.93
N SER A 34 -3.99 3.06 11.46
CA SER A 34 -5.11 2.68 12.34
C SER A 34 -4.74 1.68 13.43
N GLN A 35 -3.79 0.77 13.16
CA GLN A 35 -3.38 -0.28 14.08
C GLN A 35 -2.05 -0.92 13.66
N ASN A 36 -1.23 -1.38 14.63
CA ASN A 36 0.14 -1.88 14.40
C ASN A 36 0.25 -3.26 13.74
N THR A 37 -0.82 -4.06 13.71
CA THR A 37 -0.83 -5.37 13.04
C THR A 37 -1.26 -5.19 11.60
N VAL A 38 -0.27 -5.09 10.73
CA VAL A 38 -0.48 -5.06 9.28
C VAL A 38 -0.60 -6.48 8.74
N ASN A 39 -1.71 -6.76 8.05
CA ASN A 39 -2.00 -8.06 7.46
C ASN A 39 -1.61 -8.11 5.97
N CYS A 40 -1.74 -7.00 5.26
CA CYS A 40 -1.47 -6.92 3.82
C CYS A 40 -1.13 -5.48 3.40
N ILE A 41 -0.29 -5.34 2.37
CA ILE A 41 0.10 -4.05 1.80
C ILE A 41 0.13 -4.20 0.27
N ILE A 42 -0.40 -3.22 -0.46
CA ILE A 42 -0.15 -3.06 -1.90
C ILE A 42 0.15 -1.60 -2.23
N LYS A 43 0.88 -1.36 -3.31
CA LYS A 43 0.93 -0.07 -3.99
C LYS A 43 -0.05 -0.11 -5.15
N ASP A 44 -0.96 0.85 -5.22
CA ASP A 44 -1.86 0.95 -6.37
C ASP A 44 -1.18 1.64 -7.57
N SER A 45 -1.82 1.53 -8.73
CA SER A 45 -1.40 2.11 -10.01
C SER A 45 -1.28 3.64 -9.98
N ARG A 46 -1.87 4.31 -8.98
CA ARG A 46 -1.81 5.76 -8.77
C ARG A 46 -0.74 6.16 -7.77
N GLY A 47 -0.02 5.20 -7.19
CA GLY A 47 1.08 5.43 -6.27
C GLY A 47 0.70 5.45 -4.80
N TYR A 48 -0.58 5.29 -4.45
CA TYR A 48 -0.98 5.19 -3.04
C TYR A 48 -0.60 3.84 -2.47
N LEU A 49 -0.12 3.84 -1.23
CA LEU A 49 0.03 2.61 -0.45
C LEU A 49 -1.28 2.30 0.25
N TRP A 50 -1.76 1.08 0.10
CA TRP A 50 -2.93 0.55 0.77
C TRP A 50 -2.50 -0.51 1.77
N ILE A 51 -2.90 -0.35 3.02
CA ILE A 51 -2.44 -1.16 4.14
C ILE A 51 -3.66 -1.67 4.91
N GLY A 52 -3.89 -2.98 4.84
CA GLY A 52 -4.95 -3.65 5.58
C GLY A 52 -4.46 -4.06 6.97
N THR A 53 -5.20 -3.69 8.01
CA THR A 53 -4.88 -4.03 9.40
C THR A 53 -6.03 -4.82 10.04
N ASN A 54 -5.88 -5.15 11.32
CA ASN A 54 -6.98 -5.72 12.11
C ASN A 54 -8.05 -4.69 12.52
N ASP A 55 -7.76 -3.40 12.36
CA ASP A 55 -8.71 -2.32 12.65
C ASP A 55 -8.80 -1.31 11.50
N GLY A 56 -9.09 -1.80 10.30
CA GLY A 56 -9.44 -0.97 9.14
C GLY A 56 -8.47 -1.08 7.97
N LEU A 57 -8.83 -0.35 6.92
CA LEU A 57 -8.01 -0.15 5.74
C LEU A 57 -7.40 1.25 5.80
N ASN A 58 -6.10 1.34 5.52
CA ASN A 58 -5.36 2.59 5.52
C ASN A 58 -4.90 2.88 4.09
N ARG A 59 -5.07 4.13 3.64
CA ARG A 59 -4.46 4.64 2.41
C ARG A 59 -3.44 5.70 2.77
N TYR A 60 -2.21 5.52 2.34
CA TYR A 60 -1.11 6.45 2.54
C TYR A 60 -0.70 7.07 1.22
N ASP A 61 -0.59 8.40 1.20
CA ASP A 61 -0.24 9.19 0.01
C ASP A 61 1.23 9.62 -0.04
N GLY A 62 2.04 9.19 0.94
CA GLY A 62 3.42 9.65 1.12
C GLY A 62 3.58 10.70 2.23
N TYR A 63 2.47 11.23 2.74
CA TYR A 63 2.45 12.26 3.78
C TYR A 63 1.47 11.93 4.90
N GLN A 64 0.26 11.48 4.56
CA GLN A 64 -0.86 11.29 5.48
C GLN A 64 -1.58 9.97 5.23
N PHE A 65 -2.21 9.46 6.31
CA PHE A 65 -3.10 8.31 6.25
C PHE A 65 -4.56 8.73 6.20
N ALA A 66 -5.31 8.13 5.28
CA ALA A 66 -6.76 8.07 5.33
C ALA A 66 -7.19 6.69 5.83
N VAL A 67 -8.02 6.66 6.89
CA VAL A 67 -8.46 5.43 7.54
C VAL A 67 -9.92 5.14 7.22
N PHE A 68 -10.19 3.93 6.75
CA PHE A 68 -11.53 3.43 6.44
C PHE A 68 -11.87 2.28 7.39
N ARG A 69 -13.04 2.36 8.03
CA ARG A 69 -13.54 1.35 8.98
C ARG A 69 -14.94 0.90 8.60
N HIS A 70 -15.39 -0.19 9.20
CA HIS A 70 -16.77 -0.60 9.22
C HIS A 70 -17.59 0.32 10.12
N LEU A 71 -18.65 0.88 9.55
CA LEU A 71 -19.66 1.65 10.26
C LEU A 71 -20.98 0.88 10.16
N LYS A 72 -21.53 0.49 11.32
CA LYS A 72 -22.71 -0.38 11.42
C LYS A 72 -23.93 0.18 10.66
N GLN A 73 -24.08 1.51 10.63
CA GLN A 73 -25.23 2.20 10.04
C GLN A 73 -24.98 2.70 8.62
N ASP A 74 -23.78 2.50 8.07
CA ASP A 74 -23.41 2.98 6.74
C ASP A 74 -22.96 1.82 5.87
N SER A 75 -23.82 1.43 4.92
CA SER A 75 -23.58 0.35 3.97
C SER A 75 -22.48 0.67 2.95
N SER A 76 -22.09 1.95 2.84
CA SER A 76 -21.02 2.43 1.98
C SER A 76 -19.64 2.41 2.65
N SER A 77 -19.55 2.00 3.91
CA SER A 77 -18.28 1.75 4.62
C SER A 77 -17.83 0.29 4.45
N LEU A 78 -16.68 -0.12 5.00
CA LEU A 78 -16.20 -1.51 4.89
C LEU A 78 -17.18 -2.52 5.51
N SER A 79 -17.24 -3.76 5.00
CA SER A 79 -18.05 -4.82 5.60
C SER A 79 -17.51 -5.36 6.94
N ASP A 80 -16.21 -5.23 7.20
CA ASP A 80 -15.57 -5.55 8.49
C ASP A 80 -14.26 -4.74 8.63
N ASN A 81 -13.80 -4.54 9.87
CA ASN A 81 -12.53 -3.86 10.14
C ASN A 81 -11.31 -4.73 9.85
N LYS A 82 -11.41 -6.05 9.99
CA LYS A 82 -10.29 -6.96 9.75
C LYS A 82 -10.09 -7.14 8.26
N VAL A 83 -9.07 -6.48 7.73
CA VAL A 83 -8.68 -6.56 6.31
C VAL A 83 -7.57 -7.60 6.17
N TYR A 84 -7.78 -8.59 5.31
CA TYR A 84 -6.83 -9.69 5.10
C TYR A 84 -6.19 -9.69 3.72
N ALA A 85 -6.84 -9.08 2.73
CA ALA A 85 -6.33 -9.07 1.37
C ALA A 85 -6.70 -7.79 0.64
N LEU A 86 -5.77 -7.36 -0.22
CA LEU A 86 -5.92 -6.23 -1.12
C LEU A 86 -5.51 -6.65 -2.52
N LEU A 87 -6.26 -6.20 -3.51
CA LEU A 87 -5.96 -6.44 -4.92
C LEU A 87 -6.44 -5.25 -5.74
N GLU A 88 -5.56 -4.70 -6.57
CA GLU A 88 -6.00 -3.86 -7.67
C GLU A 88 -6.10 -4.73 -8.93
N ASP A 89 -7.27 -4.73 -9.56
CA ASP A 89 -7.44 -5.46 -10.82
C ASP A 89 -6.92 -4.67 -12.03
N ARG A 90 -6.89 -5.31 -13.19
CA ARG A 90 -6.41 -4.69 -14.45
C ARG A 90 -7.21 -3.47 -14.90
N ALA A 91 -8.41 -3.28 -14.38
CA ALA A 91 -9.23 -2.10 -14.64
C ALA A 91 -8.99 -0.98 -13.61
N GLY A 92 -8.00 -1.11 -12.73
CA GLY A 92 -7.67 -0.13 -11.69
C GLY A 92 -8.64 -0.12 -10.51
N ARG A 93 -9.48 -1.16 -10.36
CA ARG A 93 -10.45 -1.26 -9.28
C ARG A 93 -9.78 -1.92 -8.08
N LEU A 94 -9.87 -1.26 -6.94
CA LEU A 94 -9.36 -1.79 -5.68
C LEU A 94 -10.41 -2.67 -5.01
N TRP A 95 -10.02 -3.91 -4.77
CA TRP A 95 -10.76 -4.94 -4.06
C TRP A 95 -10.16 -5.18 -2.68
N VAL A 96 -11.01 -5.28 -1.67
CA VAL A 96 -10.65 -5.37 -0.26
C VAL A 96 -11.36 -6.58 0.34
N GLY A 97 -10.59 -7.63 0.60
CA GLY A 97 -11.04 -8.83 1.30
C GLY A 97 -11.01 -8.59 2.81
N THR A 98 -12.19 -8.58 3.43
CA THR A 98 -12.35 -8.45 4.88
C THR A 98 -12.84 -9.74 5.49
N LYS A 99 -12.82 -9.86 6.83
CA LYS A 99 -13.37 -11.02 7.53
C LYS A 99 -14.80 -11.37 7.10
N ASN A 100 -15.66 -10.38 6.89
CA ASN A 100 -17.09 -10.57 6.60
C ASN A 100 -17.50 -10.13 5.18
N GLY A 101 -16.61 -10.31 4.19
CA GLY A 101 -16.99 -10.14 2.78
C GLY A 101 -15.96 -9.42 1.94
N LEU A 102 -16.33 -9.23 0.68
CA LEU A 102 -15.50 -8.57 -0.33
C LEU A 102 -16.04 -7.15 -0.55
N ASN A 103 -15.15 -6.17 -0.59
CA ASN A 103 -15.51 -4.78 -0.83
C ASN A 103 -14.81 -4.29 -2.08
N ARG A 104 -15.46 -3.43 -2.86
CA ARG A 104 -14.83 -2.69 -3.95
C ARG A 104 -14.84 -1.21 -3.62
N TYR A 105 -13.66 -0.59 -3.64
CA TYR A 105 -13.54 0.84 -3.38
C TYR A 105 -13.95 1.64 -4.62
N ASP A 106 -14.92 2.53 -4.45
CA ASP A 106 -15.29 3.56 -5.42
C ASP A 106 -14.40 4.78 -5.20
N ARG A 107 -13.40 4.94 -6.08
CA ARG A 107 -12.41 6.02 -5.99
C ARG A 107 -13.02 7.41 -6.19
N ASN A 108 -14.13 7.52 -6.91
CA ASN A 108 -14.77 8.81 -7.20
C ASN A 108 -15.58 9.31 -6.00
N LYS A 109 -16.19 8.37 -5.27
CA LYS A 109 -17.04 8.67 -4.11
C LYS A 109 -16.32 8.53 -2.77
N GLY A 110 -15.16 7.86 -2.76
CA GLY A 110 -14.43 7.57 -1.53
C GLY A 110 -15.12 6.54 -0.63
N CYS A 111 -16.02 5.72 -1.18
CA CYS A 111 -16.82 4.76 -0.43
C CYS A 111 -16.66 3.32 -0.97
N PHE A 112 -17.35 2.37 -0.36
CA PHE A 112 -17.24 0.94 -0.64
C PHE A 112 -18.57 0.36 -1.10
N MET A 113 -18.49 -0.47 -2.13
CA MET A 113 -19.56 -1.39 -2.49
C MET A 113 -19.27 -2.75 -1.87
N ARG A 114 -20.16 -3.22 -0.99
CA ARG A 114 -20.03 -4.52 -0.31
C ARG A 114 -20.64 -5.63 -1.16
N PHE A 115 -19.92 -6.73 -1.28
CA PHE A 115 -20.37 -7.98 -1.86
C PHE A 115 -20.42 -8.99 -0.70
N GLY A 116 -21.64 -9.28 -0.22
CA GLY A 116 -21.88 -10.13 0.95
C GLY A 116 -21.33 -11.55 0.79
N GLY A 117 -20.79 -12.11 1.87
CA GLY A 117 -20.26 -13.47 1.90
C GLY A 117 -21.37 -14.53 1.98
N LEU A 118 -21.23 -15.54 1.09
CA LEU A 118 -22.02 -16.77 0.88
C LEU A 118 -23.12 -16.66 -0.21
N HIS A 119 -22.86 -17.36 -1.32
CA HIS A 119 -23.61 -17.53 -2.59
C HIS A 119 -23.25 -16.66 -3.80
N GLY A 120 -22.25 -15.80 -3.72
CA GLY A 120 -21.75 -15.04 -4.88
C GLY A 120 -20.25 -15.10 -5.02
N ARG A 121 -19.64 -16.30 -5.10
CA ARG A 121 -18.23 -16.41 -5.49
C ARG A 121 -18.10 -15.87 -6.93
N PRO A 122 -17.38 -14.76 -7.19
CA PRO A 122 -17.03 -14.44 -8.56
C PRO A 122 -16.08 -15.54 -9.06
N ALA A 123 -16.44 -16.21 -10.14
CA ALA A 123 -15.75 -17.39 -10.70
C ALA A 123 -14.28 -17.17 -11.12
N GLY A 124 -13.70 -16.00 -10.84
CA GLY A 124 -12.34 -15.63 -11.20
C GLY A 124 -11.35 -15.49 -10.03
N LEU A 125 -11.79 -15.53 -8.77
CA LEU A 125 -10.89 -15.54 -7.61
C LEU A 125 -10.53 -16.98 -7.22
N LYS A 126 -9.95 -17.73 -8.16
CA LYS A 126 -9.35 -19.04 -7.89
C LYS A 126 -7.93 -18.83 -7.35
N ASP A 127 -7.69 -19.31 -6.14
CA ASP A 127 -6.41 -19.83 -5.62
C ASP A 127 -5.11 -19.07 -5.93
N HIS A 128 -5.17 -17.74 -5.98
CA HIS A 128 -3.96 -16.91 -5.90
C HIS A 128 -4.08 -15.86 -4.79
N PHE A 129 -4.61 -16.24 -3.63
CA PHE A 129 -4.15 -15.62 -2.37
C PHE A 129 -2.73 -16.10 -2.09
N ILE A 130 -1.83 -15.75 -3.01
CA ILE A 130 -0.41 -15.65 -2.72
C ILE A 130 -0.37 -14.66 -1.57
N ARG A 131 -0.07 -15.15 -0.37
CA ARG A 131 0.66 -14.36 0.62
C ARG A 131 1.83 -13.79 -0.17
N SER A 132 1.74 -12.55 -0.65
CA SER A 132 2.90 -11.90 -1.23
C SER A 132 3.86 -11.67 -0.07
N ILE A 133 4.88 -12.53 -0.05
CA ILE A 133 6.07 -12.52 0.79
C ILE A 133 7.24 -12.18 -0.15
N TYR A 134 8.26 -11.51 0.39
CA TYR A 134 9.52 -11.00 -0.23
C TYR A 134 9.50 -9.59 -0.79
#